data_AF-A0A6L8HYN7-F1
#
_entry.id   AF-A0A6L8HYN7-F1
#
_cell.length_a   1.000
_cell.length_b   1.000
_cell.length_c   1.000
_cell.angle_alpha   90.00
_cell.angle_beta   90.00
_cell.angle_gamma   90.00
#
_symmetry.space_group_name_H-M   'P 1'
#
loop_
_entity.id
_entity.type
_entity.pdbx_description
1 polymer ?
#
loop_
_entity_poly.entity_id
_entity_poly.type
_entity_poly.pdbx_seq_one_letter_code
_entity_poly.pdbx_strand_id
1 'polypeptide(L)' 'MKQQISAEVSGTPPNGSPAEDSGSAGLSEPIAIVGMACRFPQADGLEAFRRLLDGGVNAVTEGVPGSGVVR' A
#
# COMPACT_ATOMS: atom_id res chain seq x y z
N MET A 1 -13.22 25.88 27.96
CA MET A 1 -11.83 25.50 28.28
C MET A 1 -11.61 24.03 27.93
N LYS A 2 -11.21 23.74 26.68
CA LYS A 2 -10.62 22.46 26.22
C LYS A 2 -10.02 22.76 24.85
N GLN A 3 -8.69 22.82 24.82
CA GLN A 3 -7.90 23.19 23.66
C GLN A 3 -7.98 22.05 22.63
N GLN A 4 -8.47 22.34 21.43
CA GLN A 4 -8.33 21.41 20.31
C GLN A 4 -7.01 21.73 19.63
N ILE A 5 -6.04 20.83 19.81
CA ILE A 5 -4.74 20.87 19.18
C ILE A 5 -4.88 20.76 17.66
N SER A 6 -4.59 21.86 16.95
CA SER A 6 -4.27 21.84 15.53
C SER A 6 -2.95 21.11 15.34
N ALA A 7 -2.99 19.85 14.91
CA ALA A 7 -1.88 19.30 14.16
C ALA A 7 -2.09 19.71 12.70
N GLU A 8 -1.55 20.87 12.31
CA GLU A 8 -1.28 21.10 10.89
C GLU A 8 -0.30 20.01 10.46
N VAL A 9 -0.79 19.03 9.71
CA VAL A 9 0.07 18.23 8.87
C VAL A 9 0.63 19.18 7.82
N SER A 10 1.76 19.81 8.13
CA SER A 10 2.55 20.53 7.14
C SER A 10 3.13 19.49 6.19
N GLY A 11 2.28 19.04 5.26
CA GLY A 11 2.71 18.35 4.07
C GLY A 11 3.35 19.38 3.17
N THR A 12 4.60 19.74 3.44
CA THR A 12 5.45 20.19 2.35
C THR A 12 5.60 18.97 1.45
N PRO A 13 5.06 18.97 0.21
CA PRO A 13 5.38 17.89 -0.70
C PRO A 13 6.91 17.87 -0.80
N PRO A 14 7.59 16.71 -0.68
CA PRO A 14 9.00 16.65 -0.98
C PRO A 14 9.13 17.17 -2.41
N ASN A 15 9.65 18.38 -2.52
CA ASN A 15 10.00 18.99 -3.80
C ASN A 15 10.84 17.94 -4.50
N GLY A 16 10.38 17.46 -5.66
CA GLY A 16 10.96 16.36 -6.42
C GLY A 16 12.32 16.75 -6.99
N SER A 17 13.28 17.04 -6.12
CA SER A 17 14.69 17.01 -6.45
C SER A 17 15.07 15.52 -6.46
N PRO A 18 15.59 14.99 -7.58
CA PRO A 18 16.02 13.61 -7.65
C PRO A 18 17.20 13.42 -6.70
N ALA A 19 16.91 13.05 -5.46
CA ALA A 19 17.91 12.60 -4.50
C ALA A 19 18.39 11.22 -4.97
N GLU A 20 19.46 11.25 -5.74
CA GLU A 20 20.54 10.26 -5.78
C GLU A 20 20.07 8.80 -5.78
N ASP A 21 19.67 8.39 -6.98
CA ASP A 21 19.44 7.02 -7.40
C ASP A 21 20.70 6.15 -7.15
N SER A 22 20.69 5.39 -6.05
CA SER A 22 21.63 4.27 -5.82
C SER A 22 20.98 2.92 -6.15
N GLY A 23 19.96 2.92 -7.02
CA GLY A 23 19.15 1.76 -7.36
C GLY A 23 19.35 1.29 -8.80
N SER A 24 20.46 0.57 -9.04
CA SER A 24 20.78 -0.11 -10.31
C SER A 24 21.12 0.82 -11.48
N ALA A 25 22.42 0.99 -11.69
CA ALA A 25 23.05 1.70 -12.81
C ALA A 25 22.83 1.04 -14.20
N GLY A 26 21.59 0.69 -14.54
CA GLY A 26 21.22 0.04 -15.80
C GLY A 26 19.87 0.46 -16.40
N LEU A 27 19.02 1.22 -15.70
CA LEU A 27 17.75 1.78 -16.21
C LEU A 27 17.52 3.16 -15.59
N SER A 28 18.19 4.19 -16.13
CA SER A 28 18.38 5.50 -15.49
C SER A 28 17.12 6.38 -15.34
N GLU A 29 15.93 5.90 -15.71
CA GLU A 29 14.68 6.63 -15.54
C GLU A 29 13.74 5.89 -14.57
N PRO A 30 13.32 6.52 -13.45
CA PRO A 30 12.34 5.95 -12.53
C PRO A 30 10.98 5.69 -13.19
N ILE A 31 10.36 4.54 -12.89
CA ILE A 31 9.03 4.19 -13.41
C ILE A 31 7.95 4.64 -12.44
N ALA A 32 7.00 5.45 -12.91
CA ALA A 32 5.84 5.88 -12.12
C ALA A 32 4.75 4.80 -12.07
N ILE A 33 4.24 4.53 -10.86
CA ILE A 33 3.00 3.75 -10.67
C ILE A 33 1.84 4.75 -10.70
N VAL A 34 1.05 4.74 -11.77
CA VAL A 34 -0.06 5.70 -11.98
C VAL A 34 -1.42 5.20 -11.47
N GLY A 35 -1.53 3.92 -11.12
CA GLY A 35 -2.76 3.34 -10.62
C GLY A 35 -2.58 1.92 -10.11
N MET A 36 -3.47 1.50 -9.22
CA MET A 36 -3.51 0.14 -8.64
C MET A 36 -4.96 -0.28 -8.43
N ALA A 37 -5.22 -1.58 -8.50
CA ALA A 37 -6.50 -2.19 -8.16
C ALA A 37 -6.26 -3.61 -7.63
N CYS A 38 -7.13 -4.08 -6.73
CA CYS A 38 -7.04 -5.42 -6.19
C CYS A 38 -8.40 -5.99 -5.76
N ARG A 39 -8.44 -7.32 -5.66
CA ARG A 39 -9.49 -8.12 -5.02
C ARG A 39 -8.78 -9.19 -4.20
N PHE A 40 -8.98 -9.17 -2.89
CA PHE A 40 -8.41 -10.14 -1.96
C PHE A 40 -9.50 -10.75 -1.10
N PRO A 41 -9.24 -11.91 -0.44
CA PRO A 41 -10.13 -12.40 0.60
C PRO A 41 -10.41 -11.28 1.61
N GLN A 42 -11.69 -11.07 1.89
CA GLN A 42 -12.18 -10.03 2.82
C GLN A 42 -11.87 -8.57 2.42
N ALA A 43 -11.32 -8.31 1.22
CA ALA A 43 -11.07 -6.96 0.73
C ALA A 43 -11.43 -6.80 -0.74
N ASP A 44 -12.46 -5.98 -0.98
CA ASP A 44 -12.99 -5.67 -2.31
C ASP A 44 -12.40 -4.38 -2.90
N GLY A 45 -11.16 -4.06 -2.54
CA GLY A 45 -10.46 -2.90 -3.07
C GLY A 45 -9.34 -2.44 -2.15
N LEU A 46 -8.64 -1.39 -2.58
CA LEU A 46 -7.46 -0.87 -1.90
C LEU A 46 -7.76 -0.39 -0.48
N GLU A 47 -8.89 0.31 -0.27
CA GLU A 47 -9.28 0.80 1.05
C GLU A 47 -9.56 -0.34 2.03
N ALA A 48 -10.32 -1.35 1.60
CA ALA A 48 -10.59 -2.53 2.42
C ALA A 48 -9.29 -3.28 2.74
N PHE A 49 -8.41 -3.44 1.76
CA PHE A 49 -7.10 -4.09 1.94
C PHE A 49 -6.21 -3.33 2.93
N ARG A 50 -6.11 -1.99 2.82
CA ARG A 50 -5.34 -1.15 3.74
C ARG A 50 -5.82 -1.31 5.18
N ARG A 51 -7.14 -1.36 5.39
CA ARG A 51 -7.72 -1.59 6.72
C ARG A 51 -7.34 -2.95 7.31
N LEU A 52 -7.27 -4.00 6.49
CA LEU A 52 -6.81 -5.33 6.95
C LEU A 52 -5.35 -5.28 7.41
N LEU A 53 -4.47 -4.58 6.65
CA LEU A 53 -3.06 -4.43 7.00
C LEU A 53 -2.86 -3.60 8.27
N ASP A 54 -3.50 -2.43 8.34
CA ASP A 54 -3.45 -1.55 9.52
C ASP A 54 -3.97 -2.28 10.78
N GLY A 55 -4.94 -3.18 10.61
CA GLY A 55 -5.50 -4.02 11.67
C GLY A 55 -4.74 -5.33 11.94
N GLY A 56 -3.69 -5.66 11.17
CA GLY A 56 -2.95 -6.92 11.30
C GLY A 56 -3.80 -8.18 11.09
N VAL A 57 -4.85 -8.09 10.28
CA VAL A 57 -5.83 -9.18 10.09
C VAL A 57 -5.27 -10.28 9.20
N ASN A 58 -5.36 -11.54 9.65
CA ASN A 58 -5.10 -12.69 8.81
C ASN A 58 -6.34 -13.02 7.96
N ALA A 59 -6.24 -12.77 6.65
CA ALA A 59 -7.32 -13.05 5.69
C ALA A 59 -7.18 -14.40 4.96
N VAL A 60 -6.22 -15.25 5.34
CA VAL A 60 -6.02 -16.57 4.71
C VAL A 60 -7.16 -17.50 5.11
N THR A 61 -7.79 -18.11 4.12
CA THR A 61 -8.82 -19.14 4.31
C THR A 61 -8.29 -20.50 3.86
N GLU A 62 -8.93 -21.58 4.31
CA GLU A 62 -8.74 -22.86 3.64
C GLU A 62 -9.15 -22.74 2.16
N GLY A 63 -8.43 -23.45 1.29
CA GLY A 63 -8.71 -23.47 -0.14
C GLY A 63 -10.08 -24.12 -0.40
N VAL A 64 -10.78 -23.65 -1.42
CA VAL A 64 -12.04 -24.29 -1.82
C VAL A 64 -11.77 -25.71 -2.34
N PRO A 65 -12.65 -26.69 -2.05
CA PRO A 65 -12.51 -28.04 -2.60
C PRO A 65 -12.38 -28.00 -4.12
N GLY A 66 -11.30 -28.60 -4.66
CA GLY A 66 -11.02 -28.62 -6.10
C GLY A 66 -10.15 -27.46 -6.63
N SER A 67 -9.64 -26.57 -5.78
CA SER A 67 -8.77 -25.45 -6.21
C SER A 67 -7.35 -25.85 -6.67
N GLY A 68 -7.07 -27.15 -6.83
CA GLY A 68 -5.81 -27.67 -7.37
C GLY A 68 -4.57 -27.48 -6.49
N VAL A 69 -4.69 -26.93 -5.28
CA VAL A 69 -3.59 -26.84 -4.32
C VAL A 69 -3.47 -28.20 -3.61
N VAL A 70 -2.83 -29.14 -4.29
CA VAL A 70 -2.37 -30.40 -3.69
C VAL A 70 -1.17 -30.05 -2.82
N ARG A 71 -1.33 -30.20 -1.50
CA ARG A 71 -0.21 -30.08 -0.56
C ARG A 71 0.77 -31.24 -0.71
#